data_AF-A0A2I6QHN7-F1
#
_entry.id   AF-A0A2I6QHN7-F1
#
_cell.length_a   1.000
_cell.length_b   1.000
_cell.length_c   1.000
_cell.angle_alpha   90.00
_cell.angle_beta   90.00
_cell.angle_gamma   90.00
#
_symmetry.space_group_name_H-M   'P 1'
#
loop_
_entity.id
_entity.type
_entity.pdbx_description
1 polymer ?
#
loop_
_entity_poly.entity_id
_entity_poly.type
_entity_poly.pdbx_seq_one_letter_code
_entity_poly.pdbx_strand_id
1 'polypeptide(L)' 'MNRISGLEKSQAPWHLRWFYTTMRKMFGKDLTPVKQQMRVPGMVWGSIAMEAGLGRKRKVSLRFIQLAKVRTAARVGCPF' A
#
# COMPACT_ATOMS: atom_id res chain seq x y z
N MET A 1 -7.62 -17.25 1.44
CA MET A 1 -7.62 -17.37 -0.03
C MET A 1 -7.83 -16.01 -0.63
N ASN A 2 -6.96 -15.57 -1.54
CA ASN A 2 -7.10 -14.28 -2.21
C ASN A 2 -8.07 -14.40 -3.39
N ARG A 3 -9.18 -13.65 -3.36
CA ARG A 3 -10.18 -13.61 -4.45
C ARG A 3 -9.61 -13.07 -5.77
N ILE A 4 -8.55 -12.28 -5.69
CA ILE A 4 -7.87 -11.66 -6.83
C ILE A 4 -6.41 -12.12 -6.82
N SER A 5 -5.92 -12.64 -7.94
CA SER A 5 -4.50 -12.97 -8.11
C SER A 5 -3.67 -11.69 -8.10
N GLY A 6 -2.60 -11.68 -7.30
CA GLY A 6 -1.62 -10.59 -7.33
C GLY A 6 -0.95 -10.51 -8.70
N LEU A 7 -0.68 -9.30 -9.17
CA LEU A 7 0.08 -9.11 -10.40
C LEU A 7 1.54 -9.50 -10.15
N GLU A 8 2.18 -10.15 -11.13
CA GLU A 8 3.62 -10.41 -11.08
C GLU A 8 4.39 -9.23 -11.70
N LYS A 9 5.66 -9.06 -11.31
CA LYS A 9 6.49 -7.92 -11.73
C LYS A 9 6.60 -7.81 -13.26
N SER A 10 6.59 -8.93 -13.97
CA SER A 10 6.63 -8.99 -15.44
C SER A 10 5.38 -8.42 -16.10
N GLN A 11 4.22 -8.63 -15.48
CA GLN A 11 2.90 -8.18 -15.98
C GLN A 11 2.59 -6.73 -15.58
N ALA A 12 3.37 -6.14 -14.65
CA ALA A 12 3.18 -4.77 -14.21
C ALA A 12 3.65 -3.74 -15.26
N PRO A 13 2.91 -2.61 -15.41
CA PRO A 13 3.37 -1.46 -16.17
C PRO A 13 4.76 -0.99 -15.72
N TRP A 14 5.58 -0.53 -16.66
CA TRP A 14 6.99 -0.18 -16.41
C TRP A 14 7.19 0.79 -15.22
N HIS A 15 6.28 1.76 -15.06
CA HIS A 15 6.33 2.76 -13.99
C HIS A 15 6.03 2.17 -12.59
N LEU A 16 5.30 1.05 -12.50
CA LEU A 16 5.04 0.33 -11.25
C LEU A 16 6.10 -0.73 -10.93
N ARG A 17 6.94 -1.12 -11.90
CA ARG A 17 8.01 -2.12 -11.67
C ARG A 17 9.06 -1.64 -10.67
N TRP A 18 9.34 -0.34 -10.63
CA TRP A 18 10.20 0.24 -9.61
C TRP A 18 9.61 0.10 -8.21
N PHE A 19 8.28 0.24 -8.07
CA PHE A 19 7.59 0.10 -6.80
C PHE A 19 7.78 -1.29 -6.18
N TYR A 20 7.80 -2.36 -6.98
CA TYR A 20 8.13 -3.71 -6.50
C TYR A 20 9.52 -3.77 -5.85
N THR A 21 10.52 -3.16 -6.49
CA THR A 21 11.89 -3.14 -5.97
C THR A 21 11.98 -2.35 -4.67
N THR A 22 11.30 -1.19 -4.60
CA THR A 22 11.24 -0.35 -3.40
C THR A 22 10.51 -1.04 -2.25
N MET A 23 9.40 -1.72 -2.54
CA MET A 23 8.63 -2.49 -1.56
C MET A 23 9.46 -3.65 -0.99
N ARG A 24 10.16 -4.41 -1.85
CA ARG A 24 11.05 -5.48 -1.41
C ARG A 24 12.22 -4.97 -0.56
N LYS A 25 12.75 -3.77 -0.84
CA LYS A 25 13.79 -3.14 -0.01
C LYS A 25 13.28 -2.71 1.37
N MET A 26 12.06 -2.17 1.46
CA MET A 26 11.51 -1.69 2.74
C MET A 26 10.97 -2.82 3.62
N PHE A 27 10.26 -3.78 3.03
CA PHE A 27 9.53 -4.80 3.78
C PHE A 27 10.15 -6.20 3.69
N GLY A 28 11.19 -6.39 2.87
CA GLY A 28 11.86 -7.68 2.64
C GLY A 28 11.01 -8.69 1.85
N LYS A 29 9.73 -8.40 1.58
CA LYS A 29 8.77 -9.28 0.92
C LYS A 29 7.83 -8.47 0.03
N ASP A 30 7.23 -9.15 -0.94
CA ASP A 30 6.22 -8.53 -1.79
C ASP A 30 4.85 -8.67 -1.12
N LEU A 31 4.24 -7.55 -0.72
CA LEU A 31 2.95 -7.54 -0.03
C LEU A 31 1.82 -7.95 -1.01
N THR A 32 1.12 -9.03 -0.67
CA THR A 32 -0.03 -9.55 -1.44
C THR A 32 -1.16 -8.52 -1.68
N PRO A 33 -1.55 -7.64 -0.74
CA PRO A 33 -2.59 -6.64 -1.02
C PRO A 33 -2.12 -5.59 -2.03
N VAL A 34 -0.85 -5.21 -1.99
CA VAL A 34 -0.27 -4.25 -2.94
C VAL A 34 -0.21 -4.87 -4.35
N LYS A 35 0.20 -6.14 -4.46
CA LYS A 35 0.17 -6.87 -5.74
C LYS A 35 -1.23 -6.90 -6.37
N GLN A 36 -2.28 -6.96 -5.55
CA GLN A 36 -3.67 -6.92 -6.03
C GLN A 36 -4.06 -5.51 -6.50
N GLN A 37 -3.73 -4.47 -5.71
CA GLN A 37 -4.03 -3.07 -6.04
C GLN A 37 -3.31 -2.59 -7.31
N MET A 38 -2.10 -3.12 -7.58
CA MET A 38 -1.31 -2.81 -8.78
C MET A 38 -1.97 -3.17 -10.10
N ARG A 39 -3.05 -3.96 -10.09
CA ARG A 39 -3.88 -4.19 -11.27
C ARG A 39 -4.59 -2.92 -11.75
N VAL A 40 -4.80 -1.96 -10.85
CA VAL A 40 -5.40 -0.65 -11.15
C VAL A 40 -4.38 0.43 -10.79
N PRO A 41 -3.52 0.86 -11.74
CA PRO A 41 -2.44 1.81 -11.48
C PRO A 41 -2.93 3.12 -10.87
N GLY A 42 -4.07 3.63 -11.32
CA GLY A 42 -4.69 4.85 -10.78
C GLY A 42 -5.05 4.73 -9.30
N MET A 43 -5.45 3.54 -8.85
CA MET A 43 -5.76 3.29 -7.43
C MET A 43 -4.49 3.30 -6.57
N VAL A 44 -3.40 2.72 -7.08
CA VAL A 44 -2.09 2.75 -6.40
C VAL A 44 -1.59 4.18 -6.26
N TRP A 45 -1.58 4.94 -7.36
CA TRP A 45 -1.16 6.34 -7.33
C TRP A 45 -2.07 7.20 -6.45
N GLY A 46 -3.38 6.97 -6.49
CA GLY A 46 -4.34 7.64 -5.61
C GLY A 46 -4.07 7.35 -4.13
N SER A 47 -3.81 6.09 -3.78
CA SER A 47 -3.45 5.71 -2.41
C SER A 47 -2.15 6.36 -1.96
N ILE A 48 -1.12 6.40 -2.82
CA ILE A 48 0.16 7.05 -2.51
C ILE A 48 -0.03 8.55 -2.34
N ALA A 49 -0.79 9.20 -3.23
CA ALA A 49 -1.07 10.63 -3.15
C ALA A 49 -1.86 10.99 -1.89
N MET A 50 -2.84 10.15 -1.52
CA MET A 50 -3.59 10.31 -0.27
C MET A 50 -2.68 10.19 0.96
N GLU A 51 -1.83 9.16 1.02
CA GLU A 51 -0.88 8.97 2.11
C GLU A 51 0.14 10.12 2.21
N ALA A 52 0.66 10.57 1.07
CA ALA A 52 1.54 11.73 0.99
C ALA A 52 0.84 13.03 1.43
N GLY A 53 -0.42 13.23 1.03
CA GLY A 53 -1.25 14.35 1.46
C GLY A 53 -1.51 14.35 2.97
N LEU A 54 -1.79 13.17 3.54
CA LEU A 54 -1.92 12.97 4.97
C LEU A 54 -0.61 13.24 5.70
N GLY A 55 0.52 12.90 5.09
CA GLY A 55 1.87 13.24 5.56
C GLY A 55 2.17 14.74 5.53
N ARG A 56 1.72 15.46 4.50
CA ARG A 56 2.02 16.90 4.32
C ARG A 56 1.21 17.80 5.25
N LYS A 57 -0.03 17.44 5.60
CA LYS A 57 -0.91 18.23 6.50
C LYS A 57 -0.73 17.90 7.99
N ARG A 58 0.42 17.37 8.38
CA ARG A 58 0.61 16.83 9.73
C ARG A 58 0.65 17.88 10.82
N LYS A 59 -0.41 17.89 11.63
CA LYS A 59 -0.40 18.41 13.00
C LYS A 59 -0.06 17.32 14.04
N VAL A 60 0.14 16.08 13.61
CA VAL A 60 0.23 14.88 14.46
C VAL A 60 1.43 14.01 14.05
N SER A 61 2.08 13.37 15.03
CA SER A 61 3.29 12.57 14.83
C SER A 61 3.07 11.29 13.99
N LEU A 62 4.17 10.69 13.49
CA LEU A 62 4.12 9.47 12.64
C LEU A 62 3.47 8.30 13.35
N ARG A 63 3.84 8.14 14.61
CA ARG A 63 3.41 7.03 15.44
C ARG A 63 1.92 7.06 15.73
N PHE A 64 1.34 8.24 16.02
CA PHE A 64 -0.09 8.35 16.31
C PHE A 64 -0.97 8.06 15.09
N ILE A 65 -0.53 8.48 13.90
CA ILE A 65 -1.26 8.17 12.65
C ILE A 65 -1.20 6.67 12.36
N GLN A 66 -0.06 6.01 12.56
CA GLN A 66 0.06 4.56 12.41
C GLN A 66 -0.81 3.82 13.43
N LEU A 67 -0.78 4.22 14.70
CA LEU A 67 -1.65 3.67 15.75
C LEU A 67 -3.13 3.83 15.41
N ALA A 68 -3.54 4.99 14.90
CA ALA A 68 -4.91 5.22 14.46
C ALA A 68 -5.29 4.23 13.36
N LYS A 69 -4.45 4.05 12.33
CA LYS A 69 -4.71 3.08 11.25
C LYS A 69 -4.89 1.65 11.78
N VAL A 70 -4.01 1.19 12.67
CA VAL A 70 -4.12 -0.17 13.26
C VAL A 70 -5.40 -0.31 14.08
N ARG A 71 -5.75 0.69 14.90
CA ARG A 71 -6.99 0.67 15.69
C ARG A 71 -8.23 0.66 14.80
N THR A 72 -8.24 1.45 13.74
CA THR A 72 -9.37 1.49 12.80
C THR A 72 -9.48 0.18 12.03
N ALA A 73 -8.36 -0.40 11.58
CA ALA A 73 -8.33 -1.71 10.93
C ALA A 73 -8.91 -2.80 11.84
N ALA A 74 -8.51 -2.82 13.12
CA ALA A 74 -9.04 -3.75 14.11
C ALA A 74 -10.55 -3.59 14.32
N ARG A 75 -11.07 -2.35 14.34
CA ARG A 75 -12.52 -2.09 14.49
C ARG A 75 -13.35 -2.52 13.28
N VAL A 76 -12.82 -2.37 12.07
CA VAL A 76 -13.49 -2.78 10.84
C VAL A 76 -13.33 -4.29 10.59
N GLY A 77 -12.49 -4.97 11.35
CA GLY A 77 -12.18 -6.39 11.14
C GLY A 77 -11.30 -6.63 9.91
N CYS A 78 -10.47 -5.66 9.53
CA CYS A 78 -9.50 -5.83 8.44
C CYS A 78 -8.32 -6.67 8.94
N PRO A 79 -8.05 -7.85 8.34
CA PRO A 79 -6.96 -8.73 8.76
C PRO A 79 -5.59 -8.33 8.19
N PHE A 80 -5.52 -7.27 7.39
CA PHE A 80 -4.32 -6.72 6.76
C PHE A 80 -3.87 -5.41 7.42
#